data_AF-A0A938SGP0-F1
#
_entry.id   AF-A0A938SGP0-F1
#
_cell.length_a   1.000
_cell.length_b   1.000
_cell.length_c   1.000
_cell.angle_alpha   90.00
_cell.angle_beta   90.00
_cell.angle_gamma   90.00
#
_symmetry.space_group_name_H-M   'P 1'
#
loop_
_entity.id
_entity.type
_entity.pdbx_description
1 polymer ?
#
loop_
_entity_poly.entity_id
_entity_poly.type
_entity_poly.pdbx_seq_one_letter_code
_entity_poly.pdbx_strand_id
1 'polypeptide(L)'
;MRTPNTSFSGGMRVSDKKTVSRREFLKRSGGAVAYAAAAGPVAALAAETPRRPNVIFFLMDDMGWMDSTVYGSQFYETPNMERLAKRSMTFTQAYAANPLCSPTRASIITGKYPARFGITTPVCHLPPDPNWTLFPAEAAPNRKVLTPNSKRFLPLEEYTIAEALRDAGYKTCHVGKWHLGVTQPHWPEQQGFEVAAHGKPDPGPPSYFSPYGFKDGTLKDGPPGEYLTDRLTDEALKFITENRDRPFFLNFWHHAVHSPWMAKEDYIKRYFGKKDPRGHQGNPIMAAMLKSADESLGRLLDKLDELKLSENTILIFFSDNGGVDFSAAREGSKAPPPNSPRAKMLEEYKRWADDMPLTSNYPLRGGKATVFEGGTREPMFVVWPGTVQPGSKCTEVVSSVDFYPTILEMVGLKPKSVQI
;
A
#
# COMPACT_ATOMS: atom_id res chain seq x y z
N MET A 1 47.08 -10.04 41.46
CA MET A 1 47.40 -11.48 41.29
C MET A 1 46.72 -11.98 40.03
N ARG A 2 47.48 -12.66 39.18
CA ARG A 2 47.04 -13.27 37.91
C ARG A 2 46.58 -14.71 38.15
N THR A 3 45.59 -15.12 37.32
CA THR A 3 45.26 -16.47 36.80
C THR A 3 44.65 -17.52 37.75
N PRO A 4 43.89 -18.53 37.24
CA PRO A 4 43.81 -18.99 35.83
C PRO A 4 42.43 -19.30 35.23
N ASN A 5 42.47 -19.40 33.89
CA ASN A 5 41.55 -20.08 33.00
C ASN A 5 41.17 -21.50 33.48
N THR A 6 39.91 -21.86 33.27
CA THR A 6 39.50 -23.25 33.04
C THR A 6 38.68 -23.33 31.77
N SER A 7 39.27 -24.00 30.77
CA SER A 7 38.64 -24.46 29.55
C SER A 7 37.64 -25.58 29.85
N PHE A 8 36.45 -25.51 29.25
CA PHE A 8 35.61 -26.69 29.02
C PHE A 8 35.29 -26.79 27.53
N SER A 9 35.99 -27.71 26.88
CA SER A 9 35.65 -28.28 25.58
C SER A 9 34.53 -29.32 25.81
N GLY A 10 33.35 -29.05 25.27
CA GLY A 10 32.22 -29.98 25.24
C GLY A 10 31.37 -29.69 24.02
N GLY A 11 31.63 -30.42 22.94
CA GLY A 11 30.88 -30.31 21.70
C GLY A 11 29.45 -30.81 21.89
N MET A 12 28.48 -30.01 21.46
CA MET A 12 27.20 -30.50 20.98
C MET A 12 26.94 -29.80 19.65
N ARG A 13 27.18 -30.52 18.55
CA ARG A 13 26.74 -30.12 17.22
C ARG A 13 25.22 -30.05 17.25
N VAL A 14 24.68 -28.84 17.38
CA VAL A 14 23.28 -28.58 17.05
C VAL A 14 23.18 -28.77 15.54
N SER A 15 22.43 -29.79 15.15
CA SER A 15 22.11 -30.08 13.76
C SER A 15 21.59 -28.82 13.07
N ASP A 16 22.19 -28.46 11.93
CA ASP A 16 21.72 -27.43 11.01
C ASP A 16 20.27 -27.75 10.57
N LYS A 17 19.29 -27.26 11.34
CA LYS A 17 17.98 -27.00 10.78
C LYS A 17 18.16 -25.81 9.86
N LYS A 18 18.18 -26.04 8.55
CA LYS A 18 18.06 -24.99 7.52
C LYS A 18 16.88 -24.09 7.91
N THR A 19 17.19 -22.94 8.51
CA THR A 19 16.23 -21.86 8.71
C THR A 19 15.89 -21.35 7.32
N VAL A 20 14.73 -21.77 6.80
CA VAL A 20 14.12 -21.18 5.61
C VAL A 20 13.99 -19.70 5.89
N SER A 21 14.70 -18.87 5.13
CA SER A 21 14.59 -17.41 5.31
C SER A 21 13.17 -16.98 4.95
N ARG A 22 12.65 -15.89 5.55
CA ARG A 22 11.34 -15.30 5.16
C ARG A 22 11.19 -15.14 3.64
N ARG A 23 12.31 -14.92 2.95
CA ARG A 23 12.46 -14.75 1.50
C ARG A 23 12.30 -16.05 0.70
N GLU A 24 12.61 -17.21 1.26
CA GLU A 24 12.44 -18.50 0.59
C GLU A 24 11.03 -19.08 0.72
N PHE A 25 10.22 -18.59 1.67
CA PHE A 25 8.90 -19.16 1.93
C PHE A 25 7.85 -18.78 0.87
N LEU A 26 7.86 -17.53 0.36
CA LEU A 26 6.93 -17.10 -0.71
C LEU A 26 7.02 -18.02 -1.95
N LYS A 27 8.13 -18.76 -2.11
CA LYS A 27 8.35 -19.74 -3.17
C LYS A 27 7.68 -21.10 -2.90
N ARG A 28 7.60 -21.54 -1.64
CA ARG A 28 7.22 -22.93 -1.29
C ARG A 28 5.71 -23.17 -1.27
N SER A 29 4.91 -22.11 -1.36
CA SER A 29 3.45 -22.19 -1.48
C SER A 29 2.95 -22.51 -2.90
N GLY A 30 3.84 -22.59 -3.89
CA GLY A 30 3.57 -23.18 -5.21
C GLY A 30 4.18 -24.59 -5.28
N GLY A 31 3.40 -25.63 -4.95
CA GLY A 31 3.85 -27.02 -5.01
C GLY A 31 4.19 -27.43 -6.44
N ALA A 32 5.41 -27.96 -6.63
CA ALA A 32 5.85 -28.53 -7.90
C ALA A 32 5.01 -29.77 -8.25
N VAL A 33 4.26 -29.71 -9.35
CA VAL A 33 3.64 -30.88 -9.97
C VAL A 33 4.68 -31.54 -10.88
N ALA A 34 5.12 -32.73 -10.51
CA ALA A 34 5.96 -33.57 -11.36
C ALA A 34 5.08 -34.20 -12.46
N TYR A 35 5.25 -33.75 -13.70
CA TYR A 35 4.67 -34.42 -14.87
C TYR A 35 5.54 -35.63 -15.25
N ALA A 36 4.96 -36.83 -15.18
CA ALA A 36 5.50 -38.01 -15.85
C ALA A 36 5.12 -37.94 -17.33
N ALA A 37 6.10 -37.81 -18.23
CA ALA A 37 5.89 -37.73 -19.66
C ALA A 37 5.77 -39.14 -20.28
N ALA A 38 4.62 -39.43 -20.91
CA ALA A 38 4.51 -40.48 -21.91
C ALA A 38 4.75 -39.85 -23.29
N ALA A 39 5.78 -40.30 -24.00
CA ALA A 39 6.21 -39.74 -25.27
C ALA A 39 5.39 -40.30 -26.45
N GLY A 40 4.67 -39.42 -27.14
CA GLY A 40 4.16 -39.63 -28.51
C GLY A 40 4.53 -38.41 -29.36
N PRO A 41 4.69 -38.54 -30.69
CA PRO A 41 5.15 -37.46 -31.54
C PRO A 41 4.04 -36.41 -31.71
N VAL A 42 4.14 -35.31 -30.97
CA VAL A 42 3.28 -34.14 -31.14
C VAL A 42 4.06 -33.13 -31.98
N ALA A 43 3.43 -32.68 -33.07
CA ALA A 43 3.94 -31.60 -33.91
C ALA A 43 4.29 -30.39 -33.02
N ALA A 44 5.52 -29.90 -33.17
CA ALA A 44 6.01 -28.73 -32.44
C ALA A 44 5.24 -27.48 -32.92
N LEU A 45 4.10 -27.21 -32.27
CA LEU A 45 3.59 -25.85 -32.16
C LEU A 45 4.73 -25.02 -31.58
N ALA A 46 5.16 -23.99 -32.31
CA ALA A 46 6.12 -23.03 -31.80
C ALA A 46 5.60 -22.54 -30.45
N ALA A 47 6.29 -22.91 -29.36
CA ALA A 47 5.94 -22.43 -28.04
C ALA A 47 6.10 -20.91 -28.07
N GLU A 48 4.99 -20.17 -27.96
CA GLU A 48 5.04 -18.75 -27.70
C GLU A 48 5.96 -18.54 -26.49
N THR A 49 6.98 -17.70 -26.64
CA THR A 49 7.86 -17.38 -25.52
C THR A 49 6.95 -16.82 -24.43
N PRO A 50 6.91 -17.41 -23.22
CA PRO A 50 5.96 -16.99 -22.19
C PRO A 50 6.10 -15.50 -21.95
N ARG A 51 5.04 -14.75 -22.23
CA ARG A 51 5.07 -13.30 -22.07
C ARG A 51 5.27 -13.00 -20.59
N ARG A 52 6.27 -12.18 -20.26
CA ARG A 52 6.52 -11.73 -18.88
C ARG A 52 5.22 -11.19 -18.26
N PRO A 53 4.89 -11.54 -17.01
CA PRO A 53 3.64 -11.14 -16.40
C PRO A 53 3.61 -9.63 -16.18
N ASN A 54 2.42 -9.04 -16.27
CA ASN A 54 2.19 -7.69 -15.79
C ASN A 54 2.27 -7.68 -14.25
N VAL A 55 2.55 -6.51 -13.67
CA VAL A 55 2.59 -6.33 -12.22
C VAL A 55 1.70 -5.16 -11.84
N ILE A 56 0.81 -5.37 -10.89
CA ILE A 56 -0.02 -4.33 -10.31
C ILE A 56 0.17 -4.31 -8.80
N PHE A 57 0.53 -3.14 -8.27
CA PHE A 57 0.55 -2.87 -6.84
C PHE A 57 -0.60 -1.94 -6.50
N PHE A 58 -1.65 -2.48 -5.89
CA PHE A 58 -2.82 -1.75 -5.42
C PHE A 58 -2.64 -1.41 -3.93
N LEU A 59 -2.40 -0.14 -3.61
CA LEU A 59 -2.13 0.32 -2.25
C LEU A 59 -3.25 1.23 -1.76
N MET A 60 -3.82 0.88 -0.62
CA MET A 60 -4.75 1.72 0.15
C MET A 60 -3.99 2.67 1.08
N ASP A 61 -4.65 3.78 1.44
CA ASP A 61 -4.12 4.79 2.35
C ASP A 61 -4.98 4.83 3.61
N ASP A 62 -4.40 4.51 4.77
CA ASP A 62 -5.09 4.41 6.08
C ASP A 62 -6.20 3.36 6.18
N MET A 63 -6.18 2.31 5.36
CA MET A 63 -7.13 1.20 5.51
C MET A 63 -6.68 0.29 6.66
N GLY A 64 -7.53 0.11 7.67
CA GLY A 64 -7.24 -0.75 8.81
C GLY A 64 -7.30 -2.25 8.50
N TRP A 65 -6.66 -3.04 9.37
CA TRP A 65 -6.65 -4.49 9.29
C TRP A 65 -8.04 -5.11 9.08
N MET A 66 -9.01 -4.69 9.88
CA MET A 66 -10.38 -5.24 9.91
C MET A 66 -11.30 -4.54 8.89
N ASP A 67 -10.81 -3.65 8.03
CA ASP A 67 -11.66 -2.77 7.19
C ASP A 67 -12.26 -3.45 5.96
N SER A 68 -12.18 -4.76 5.86
CA SER A 68 -12.86 -5.55 4.82
C SER A 68 -13.58 -6.74 5.42
N THR A 69 -14.60 -7.23 4.71
CA THR A 69 -15.33 -8.44 5.09
C THR A 69 -14.41 -9.65 5.17
N VAL A 70 -13.39 -9.73 4.32
CA VAL A 70 -12.36 -10.79 4.32
C VAL A 70 -11.59 -10.85 5.64
N TYR A 71 -11.28 -9.68 6.22
CA TYR A 71 -10.55 -9.56 7.48
C TYR A 71 -11.44 -9.33 8.71
N GLY A 72 -12.75 -9.55 8.55
CA GLY A 72 -13.68 -9.66 9.66
C GLY A 72 -14.55 -8.43 9.92
N SER A 73 -14.62 -7.45 9.01
CA SER A 73 -15.67 -6.44 9.06
C SER A 73 -17.05 -7.10 9.01
N GLN A 74 -17.97 -6.64 9.86
CA GLN A 74 -19.41 -6.96 9.77
C GLN A 74 -20.26 -5.71 9.52
N PHE A 75 -19.60 -4.57 9.26
CA PHE A 75 -20.24 -3.28 8.99
C PHE A 75 -19.93 -2.79 7.58
N TYR A 76 -18.65 -2.68 7.23
CA TYR A 76 -18.20 -2.38 5.88
C TYR A 76 -18.45 -3.57 4.94
N GLU A 77 -18.83 -3.27 3.70
CA GLU A 77 -19.14 -4.26 2.66
C GLU A 77 -18.11 -4.14 1.53
N THR A 78 -17.37 -5.23 1.28
CA THR A 78 -16.25 -5.24 0.31
C THR A 78 -16.31 -6.48 -0.61
N PRO A 79 -17.37 -6.62 -1.43
CA PRO A 79 -17.57 -7.80 -2.27
C PRO A 79 -16.46 -8.01 -3.32
N ASN A 80 -15.79 -6.95 -3.79
CA ASN A 80 -14.69 -7.10 -4.74
C ASN A 80 -13.39 -7.54 -4.05
N MET A 81 -13.16 -7.15 -2.80
CA MET A 81 -12.08 -7.74 -1.99
C MET A 81 -12.34 -9.22 -1.69
N GLU A 82 -13.60 -9.64 -1.49
CA GLU A 82 -13.95 -11.07 -1.38
C GLU A 82 -13.70 -11.81 -2.70
N ARG A 83 -14.03 -11.18 -3.83
CA ARG A 83 -13.72 -11.71 -5.17
C ARG A 83 -12.20 -11.85 -5.37
N LEU A 84 -11.42 -10.85 -4.93
CA LEU A 84 -9.96 -10.93 -4.95
C LEU A 84 -9.45 -12.05 -4.03
N ALA A 85 -10.01 -12.21 -2.83
CA ALA A 85 -9.64 -13.27 -1.88
C ALA A 85 -9.71 -14.66 -2.52
N LYS A 86 -10.77 -14.93 -3.29
CA LYS A 86 -10.96 -16.21 -4.01
C LYS A 86 -9.89 -16.46 -5.08
N ARG A 87 -9.27 -15.41 -5.61
CA ARG A 87 -8.23 -15.46 -6.66
C ARG A 87 -6.80 -15.38 -6.10
N SER A 88 -6.64 -15.16 -4.80
CA SER A 88 -5.36 -14.80 -4.18
C SER A 88 -5.00 -15.73 -3.03
N MET A 89 -3.78 -15.55 -2.52
CA MET A 89 -3.41 -15.88 -1.16
C MET A 89 -3.62 -14.66 -0.27
N THR A 90 -4.32 -14.84 0.84
CA THR A 90 -4.47 -13.82 1.90
C THR A 90 -3.42 -14.01 2.98
N PHE A 91 -2.97 -12.94 3.65
CA PHE A 91 -1.94 -13.02 4.69
C PHE A 91 -2.50 -12.59 6.04
N THR A 92 -2.27 -13.41 7.08
CA THR A 92 -2.67 -13.00 8.43
C THR A 92 -1.67 -12.10 9.12
N GLN A 93 -0.41 -12.07 8.69
CA GLN A 93 0.71 -11.46 9.42
C GLN A 93 1.54 -10.56 8.48
N ALA A 94 0.88 -9.61 7.81
CA ALA A 94 1.53 -8.66 6.91
C ALA A 94 1.68 -7.29 7.57
N TYR A 95 2.88 -6.69 7.49
CA TYR A 95 3.22 -5.49 8.26
C TYR A 95 3.81 -4.34 7.43
N ALA A 96 3.27 -3.13 7.59
CA ALA A 96 3.92 -1.91 7.15
C ALA A 96 5.24 -1.70 7.93
N ALA A 97 6.32 -1.30 7.26
CA ALA A 97 7.61 -1.04 7.92
C ALA A 97 7.59 0.20 8.84
N ASN A 98 6.51 0.98 8.81
CA ASN A 98 6.27 2.13 9.68
C ASN A 98 4.75 2.35 9.84
N PRO A 99 4.27 2.92 10.97
CA PRO A 99 2.85 3.18 11.15
C PRO A 99 2.34 4.44 10.44
N LEU A 100 3.02 4.90 9.38
CA LEU A 100 2.77 6.16 8.69
C LEU A 100 3.12 6.07 7.18
N CYS A 101 2.44 6.91 6.40
CA CYS A 101 2.42 6.85 4.93
C CYS A 101 3.79 6.94 4.23
N SER A 102 4.48 8.09 4.28
CA SER A 102 5.71 8.31 3.49
C SER A 102 6.81 7.29 3.78
N PRO A 103 7.10 6.96 5.06
CA PRO A 103 8.08 5.91 5.38
C PRO A 103 7.73 4.55 4.74
N THR A 104 6.49 4.08 4.86
CA THR A 104 6.08 2.79 4.28
C THR A 104 6.14 2.80 2.76
N ARG A 105 5.69 3.87 2.11
CA ARG A 105 5.77 4.03 0.65
C ARG A 105 7.22 3.98 0.15
N ALA A 106 8.13 4.62 0.88
CA ALA A 106 9.55 4.56 0.60
C ALA A 106 10.09 3.14 0.77
N SER A 107 9.62 2.42 1.79
CA SER A 107 9.97 1.02 2.02
C SER A 107 9.48 0.09 0.90
N ILE A 108 8.24 0.23 0.44
CA ILE A 108 7.67 -0.56 -0.66
C ILE A 108 8.52 -0.41 -1.93
N ILE A 109 8.86 0.82 -2.29
CA ILE A 109 9.49 1.10 -3.59
C ILE A 109 10.99 0.82 -3.61
N THR A 110 11.64 0.64 -2.45
CA THR A 110 13.09 0.38 -2.33
C THR A 110 13.44 -0.97 -1.70
N GLY A 111 12.51 -1.62 -1.00
CA GLY A 111 12.79 -2.82 -0.21
C GLY A 111 13.59 -2.56 1.07
N LYS A 112 13.77 -1.31 1.46
CA LYS A 112 14.60 -0.92 2.61
C LYS A 112 13.74 -0.46 3.77
N TYR A 113 14.23 -0.69 4.99
CA TYR A 113 13.63 -0.08 6.17
C TYR A 113 13.76 1.44 6.10
N PRO A 114 12.74 2.22 6.48
CA PRO A 114 12.75 3.68 6.31
C PRO A 114 13.89 4.38 7.08
N ALA A 115 14.36 3.76 8.16
CA ALA A 115 15.51 4.23 8.92
C ALA A 115 16.84 4.23 8.12
N ARG A 116 16.96 3.45 7.04
CA ARG A 116 18.20 3.40 6.23
C ARG A 116 18.47 4.69 5.45
N PHE A 117 17.42 5.36 4.98
CA PHE A 117 17.52 6.64 4.24
C PHE A 117 16.91 7.83 5.00
N GLY A 118 16.37 7.58 6.20
CA GLY A 118 15.98 8.62 7.16
C GLY A 118 14.57 9.18 7.00
N ILE A 119 13.66 8.53 6.26
CA ILE A 119 12.25 8.96 6.18
C ILE A 119 11.46 8.21 7.25
N THR A 120 11.31 8.79 8.44
CA THR A 120 10.73 8.11 9.62
C THR A 120 9.41 8.72 10.10
N THR A 121 8.96 9.80 9.46
CA THR A 121 7.67 10.47 9.71
C THR A 121 7.07 10.92 8.36
N PRO A 122 5.78 11.32 8.27
CA PRO A 122 5.10 11.53 6.99
C PRO A 122 5.30 12.97 6.49
N VAL A 123 6.55 13.43 6.42
CA VAL A 123 6.90 14.85 6.16
C VAL A 123 7.36 15.11 4.73
N CYS A 124 7.20 14.15 3.82
CA CYS A 124 7.64 14.30 2.43
C CYS A 124 6.83 15.31 1.60
N HIS A 125 5.76 15.85 2.17
CA HIS A 125 4.99 16.98 1.62
C HIS A 125 5.64 18.35 1.92
N LEU A 126 6.67 18.39 2.78
CA LEU A 126 7.43 19.61 3.05
C LEU A 126 8.57 19.79 2.02
N PRO A 127 8.98 21.03 1.71
CA PRO A 127 10.11 21.26 0.82
C PRO A 127 11.39 20.57 1.33
N PRO A 128 12.25 20.07 0.41
CA PRO A 128 13.57 19.55 0.75
C PRO A 128 14.32 20.47 1.70
N ASP A 129 14.99 19.88 2.70
CA ASP A 129 15.83 20.61 3.63
C ASP A 129 17.30 20.33 3.27
N PRO A 130 18.03 21.32 2.70
CA PRO A 130 19.43 21.14 2.32
C PRO A 130 20.35 20.95 3.53
N ASN A 131 19.91 21.35 4.73
CA ASN A 131 20.68 21.24 5.97
C ASN A 131 20.18 20.09 6.85
N TRP A 132 19.47 19.11 6.26
CA TRP A 132 18.91 18.00 7.01
C TRP A 132 20.01 17.22 7.76
N THR A 133 19.77 17.02 9.06
CA THR A 133 20.55 16.14 9.92
C THR A 133 19.60 15.21 10.66
N LEU A 134 19.99 13.94 10.83
CA LEU A 134 19.11 12.93 11.44
C LEU A 134 18.75 13.28 12.90
N PHE A 135 19.72 13.77 13.68
CA PHE A 135 19.51 14.11 15.09
C PHE A 135 19.52 15.63 15.25
N PRO A 136 18.41 16.25 15.72
CA PRO A 136 18.43 17.67 16.04
C PRO A 136 19.32 17.92 17.27
N ALA A 137 19.90 19.12 17.34
CA ALA A 137 20.72 19.54 18.49
C ALA A 137 19.88 19.82 19.73
N GLU A 138 18.66 20.35 19.54
CA GLU A 138 17.77 20.78 20.62
C GLU A 138 16.32 20.35 20.35
N ALA A 139 15.51 20.28 21.40
CA ALA A 139 14.07 20.10 21.33
C ALA A 139 13.36 21.25 22.06
N ALA A 140 12.10 21.51 21.70
CA ALA A 140 11.28 22.47 22.43
C ALA A 140 11.19 22.10 23.93
N PRO A 141 11.13 23.07 24.85
CA PRO A 141 11.17 22.81 26.30
C PRO A 141 10.08 21.85 26.82
N ASN A 142 8.99 21.68 26.07
CA ASN A 142 7.90 20.77 26.40
C ASN A 142 8.06 19.35 25.85
N ARG A 143 9.20 19.02 25.21
CA ARG A 143 9.50 17.69 24.67
C ARG A 143 10.41 16.93 25.64
N LYS A 144 10.02 15.70 25.97
CA LYS A 144 10.80 14.82 26.88
C LYS A 144 12.06 14.23 26.23
N VAL A 145 12.12 14.19 24.89
CA VAL A 145 13.21 13.57 24.12
C VAL A 145 13.49 14.36 22.86
N LEU A 146 14.70 14.23 22.32
CA LEU A 146 15.04 14.65 20.96
C LEU A 146 14.46 13.64 19.96
N THR A 147 13.51 14.08 19.13
CA THR A 147 12.95 13.25 18.06
C THR A 147 13.80 13.38 16.80
N PRO A 148 14.24 12.28 16.16
CA PRO A 148 14.99 12.36 14.91
C PRO A 148 14.23 13.14 13.82
N ASN A 149 14.94 13.97 13.05
CA ASN A 149 14.35 14.63 11.90
C ASN A 149 14.19 13.63 10.76
N SER A 150 13.00 13.60 10.18
CA SER A 150 12.74 12.80 8.98
C SER A 150 13.17 13.56 7.73
N LYS A 151 13.85 12.86 6.82
CA LYS A 151 14.11 13.33 5.46
C LYS A 151 12.76 13.56 4.76
N ARG A 152 12.73 14.55 3.85
CA ARG A 152 11.50 15.08 3.24
C ARG A 152 11.31 14.67 1.77
N PHE A 153 12.15 13.77 1.27
CA PHE A 153 12.03 13.20 -0.08
C PHE A 153 12.76 11.86 -0.15
N LEU A 154 12.34 10.98 -1.06
CA LEU A 154 13.10 9.77 -1.38
C LEU A 154 14.39 10.18 -2.13
N PRO A 155 15.59 9.84 -1.61
CA PRO A 155 16.84 10.17 -2.29
C PRO A 155 16.88 9.60 -3.71
N LEU A 156 17.40 10.37 -4.66
CA LEU A 156 17.41 9.99 -6.09
C LEU A 156 18.44 8.93 -6.42
N GLU A 157 19.40 8.68 -5.53
CA GLU A 157 20.34 7.57 -5.60
C GLU A 157 19.70 6.21 -5.29
N GLU A 158 18.48 6.19 -4.73
CA GLU A 158 17.76 4.94 -4.49
C GLU A 158 17.22 4.37 -5.79
N TYR A 159 17.58 3.11 -6.07
CA TYR A 159 17.14 2.41 -7.27
C TYR A 159 15.82 1.70 -7.02
N THR A 160 14.75 2.36 -7.42
CA THR A 160 13.37 1.97 -7.17
C THR A 160 12.92 0.75 -7.96
N ILE A 161 11.84 0.09 -7.52
CA ILE A 161 11.24 -1.03 -8.24
C ILE A 161 10.77 -0.62 -9.64
N ALA A 162 10.30 0.62 -9.79
CA ALA A 162 9.88 1.16 -11.08
C ALA A 162 11.08 1.28 -12.03
N GLU A 163 12.22 1.79 -11.57
CA GLU A 163 13.43 1.84 -12.39
C GLU A 163 13.93 0.43 -12.76
N ALA A 164 13.90 -0.50 -11.82
CA ALA A 164 14.29 -1.89 -12.06
C ALA A 164 13.40 -2.57 -13.13
N LEU A 165 12.08 -2.35 -13.08
CA LEU A 165 11.13 -2.90 -14.05
C LEU A 165 11.23 -2.19 -15.40
N ARG A 166 11.37 -0.85 -15.42
CA ARG A 166 11.59 -0.06 -16.63
C ARG A 166 12.85 -0.50 -17.36
N ASP A 167 13.97 -0.64 -16.65
CA ASP A 167 15.25 -1.08 -17.23
C ASP A 167 15.16 -2.52 -17.77
N ALA A 168 14.21 -3.32 -17.26
CA ALA A 168 13.88 -4.65 -17.76
C ALA A 168 12.86 -4.66 -18.91
N GLY A 169 12.42 -3.50 -19.40
CA GLY A 169 11.52 -3.35 -20.55
C GLY A 169 10.03 -3.30 -20.22
N TYR A 170 9.65 -3.15 -18.95
CA TYR A 170 8.26 -2.90 -18.57
C TYR A 170 7.87 -1.45 -18.88
N LYS A 171 6.64 -1.23 -19.33
CA LYS A 171 6.06 0.11 -19.25
C LYS A 171 5.65 0.41 -17.81
N THR A 172 6.10 1.50 -17.22
CA THR A 172 5.82 1.82 -15.81
C THR A 172 4.83 2.98 -15.65
N CYS A 173 3.87 2.82 -14.74
CA CYS A 173 2.88 3.84 -14.43
C CYS A 173 2.65 4.01 -12.92
N HIS A 174 2.56 5.26 -12.47
CA HIS A 174 2.10 5.62 -11.13
C HIS A 174 0.73 6.30 -11.20
N VAL A 175 -0.21 5.88 -10.36
CA VAL A 175 -1.53 6.50 -10.26
C VAL A 175 -1.86 6.78 -8.80
N GLY A 176 -2.20 8.04 -8.49
CA GLY A 176 -2.70 8.49 -7.20
C GLY A 176 -1.65 9.14 -6.28
N LYS A 177 -1.66 8.78 -4.99
CA LYS A 177 -0.85 9.42 -3.95
C LYS A 177 0.60 9.00 -4.06
N TRP A 178 1.51 9.97 -4.23
CA TRP A 178 2.94 9.71 -4.20
C TRP A 178 3.55 9.81 -2.79
N HIS A 179 3.55 11.02 -2.23
CA HIS A 179 4.01 11.35 -0.87
C HIS A 179 5.47 10.96 -0.55
N LEU A 180 6.36 11.03 -1.55
CA LEU A 180 7.81 10.80 -1.43
C LEU A 180 8.66 12.01 -1.87
N GLY A 181 8.06 13.19 -1.97
CA GLY A 181 8.76 14.45 -2.25
C GLY A 181 7.84 15.43 -2.95
N VAL A 182 7.67 16.62 -2.37
CA VAL A 182 6.70 17.61 -2.86
C VAL A 182 7.16 18.36 -4.11
N THR A 183 8.47 18.46 -4.34
CA THR A 183 9.04 19.19 -5.48
C THR A 183 9.26 18.27 -6.68
N GLN A 184 9.14 18.83 -7.89
CA GLN A 184 9.22 18.10 -9.16
C GLN A 184 10.43 17.17 -9.30
N PRO A 185 11.65 17.52 -8.84
CA PRO A 185 12.79 16.60 -8.90
C PRO A 185 12.59 15.28 -8.15
N HIS A 186 11.59 15.18 -7.27
CA HIS A 186 11.30 13.99 -6.46
C HIS A 186 9.92 13.39 -6.75
N TRP A 187 9.28 13.79 -7.85
CA TRP A 187 8.01 13.22 -8.29
C TRP A 187 8.18 11.83 -8.91
N PRO A 188 7.10 11.03 -9.10
CA PRO A 188 7.19 9.68 -9.64
C PRO A 188 7.97 9.58 -10.95
N GLU A 189 7.87 10.59 -11.82
CA GLU A 189 8.50 10.62 -13.14
C GLU A 189 10.03 10.64 -13.07
N GLN A 190 10.58 11.11 -11.95
CA GLN A 190 12.02 11.11 -11.69
C GLN A 190 12.48 9.81 -11.00
N GLN A 191 11.55 8.90 -10.69
CA GLN A 191 11.79 7.68 -9.93
C GLN A 191 11.25 6.45 -10.66
N GLY A 192 11.47 6.38 -11.97
CA GLY A 192 11.22 5.17 -12.75
C GLY A 192 9.88 5.10 -13.45
N PHE A 193 8.93 6.00 -13.16
CA PHE A 193 7.61 5.97 -13.78
C PHE A 193 7.55 6.79 -15.07
N GLU A 194 7.27 6.13 -16.20
CA GLU A 194 7.17 6.81 -17.49
C GLU A 194 5.82 7.48 -17.73
N VAL A 195 4.78 7.02 -17.03
CA VAL A 195 3.44 7.59 -17.01
C VAL A 195 3.06 7.87 -15.57
N ALA A 196 2.53 9.05 -15.27
CA ALA A 196 2.09 9.36 -13.93
C ALA A 196 0.77 10.14 -13.97
N ALA A 197 -0.21 9.72 -13.17
CA ALA A 197 -1.46 10.42 -12.92
C ALA A 197 -1.58 10.70 -11.42
N HIS A 198 -1.04 11.83 -10.99
CA HIS A 198 -1.02 12.22 -9.58
C HIS A 198 -1.29 13.71 -9.43
N GLY A 199 -1.85 14.09 -8.29
CA GLY A 199 -1.85 15.47 -7.84
C GLY A 199 -0.51 15.85 -7.21
N LYS A 200 -0.42 17.06 -6.66
CA LYS A 200 0.72 17.46 -5.83
C LYS A 200 0.98 16.38 -4.76
N PRO A 201 2.23 15.93 -4.54
CA PRO A 201 2.57 14.87 -3.58
C PRO A 201 2.38 15.20 -2.09
N ASP A 202 1.26 15.83 -1.76
CA ASP A 202 0.76 16.10 -0.41
C ASP A 202 0.24 14.81 0.27
N PRO A 203 -0.04 14.85 1.59
CA PRO A 203 -0.48 13.67 2.34
C PRO A 203 -1.86 13.16 1.93
N GLY A 204 -2.68 13.98 1.29
CA GLY A 204 -4.01 13.67 0.83
C GLY A 204 -4.47 14.71 -0.20
N PRO A 205 -5.60 14.49 -0.88
CA PRO A 205 -6.10 15.43 -1.87
C PRO A 205 -6.73 16.65 -1.16
N PRO A 206 -6.76 17.84 -1.79
CA PRO A 206 -7.51 18.98 -1.24
C PRO A 206 -9.02 18.71 -1.18
N SER A 207 -9.54 17.98 -2.16
CA SER A 207 -10.93 17.52 -2.25
C SER A 207 -10.99 16.16 -2.97
N TYR A 208 -11.93 15.30 -2.58
CA TYR A 208 -12.26 14.09 -3.35
C TYR A 208 -13.26 14.35 -4.49
N PHE A 209 -13.87 15.54 -4.56
CA PHE A 209 -14.81 15.92 -5.60
C PHE A 209 -14.21 17.01 -6.48
N SER A 210 -14.35 16.86 -7.79
CA SER A 210 -13.85 17.85 -8.75
C SER A 210 -14.62 19.18 -8.66
N PRO A 211 -13.95 20.35 -8.74
CA PRO A 211 -12.50 20.52 -8.86
C PRO A 211 -11.77 20.00 -7.61
N TYR A 212 -10.83 19.07 -7.82
CA TYR A 212 -10.05 18.44 -6.77
C TYR A 212 -9.12 19.45 -6.11
N GLY A 213 -8.69 20.45 -6.89
CA GLY A 213 -7.93 21.60 -6.40
C GLY A 213 -6.44 21.33 -6.24
N PHE A 214 -5.90 20.31 -6.91
CA PHE A 214 -4.46 20.07 -6.93
C PHE A 214 -3.74 21.25 -7.59
N LYS A 215 -2.76 21.81 -6.88
CA LYS A 215 -1.98 22.96 -7.36
C LYS A 215 -0.92 22.58 -8.40
N ASP A 216 -0.39 21.37 -8.27
CA ASP A 216 0.69 20.81 -9.07
C ASP A 216 0.38 19.34 -9.38
N GLY A 217 1.24 18.70 -10.17
CA GLY A 217 1.07 17.32 -10.63
C GLY A 217 0.46 17.22 -12.03
N THR A 218 0.31 15.97 -12.48
CA THR A 218 -0.15 15.64 -13.83
C THR A 218 -1.67 15.53 -13.94
N LEU A 219 -2.35 15.16 -12.84
CA LEU A 219 -3.80 15.01 -12.83
C LEU A 219 -4.48 16.38 -12.85
N LYS A 220 -5.42 16.55 -13.79
CA LYS A 220 -6.23 17.76 -13.93
C LYS A 220 -7.64 17.53 -13.40
N ASP A 221 -8.26 18.62 -12.92
CA ASP A 221 -9.67 18.62 -12.53
C ASP A 221 -10.55 18.06 -13.65
N GLY A 222 -11.49 17.21 -13.27
CA GLY A 222 -12.50 16.66 -14.18
C GLY A 222 -13.80 17.47 -14.16
N PRO A 223 -14.89 16.91 -14.71
CA PRO A 223 -16.23 17.52 -14.63
C PRO A 223 -16.64 17.80 -13.17
N PRO A 224 -17.38 18.88 -12.88
CA PRO A 224 -17.82 19.20 -11.52
C PRO A 224 -18.51 18.01 -10.84
N GLY A 225 -18.06 17.68 -9.62
CA GLY A 225 -18.59 16.55 -8.84
C GLY A 225 -18.01 15.18 -9.19
N GLU A 226 -17.12 15.06 -10.18
CA GLU A 226 -16.36 13.81 -10.43
C GLU A 226 -15.63 13.38 -9.16
N TYR A 227 -15.71 12.08 -8.81
CA TYR A 227 -15.11 11.56 -7.60
C TYR A 227 -13.68 11.05 -7.87
N LEU A 228 -12.71 11.51 -7.08
CA LEU A 228 -11.28 11.30 -7.33
C LEU A 228 -10.92 9.81 -7.36
N THR A 229 -11.52 8.99 -6.49
CA THR A 229 -11.29 7.54 -6.48
C THR A 229 -11.69 6.91 -7.82
N ASP A 230 -12.81 7.35 -8.40
CA ASP A 230 -13.27 6.86 -9.70
C ASP A 230 -12.35 7.34 -10.80
N ARG A 231 -11.97 8.62 -10.77
CA ARG A 231 -11.05 9.22 -11.74
C ARG A 231 -9.69 8.54 -11.77
N LEU A 232 -9.09 8.28 -10.61
CA LEU A 232 -7.83 7.53 -10.54
C LEU A 232 -7.99 6.11 -11.10
N THR A 233 -9.15 5.49 -10.88
CA THR A 233 -9.47 4.19 -11.51
C THR A 233 -9.45 4.33 -13.02
N ASP A 234 -10.09 5.37 -13.59
CA ASP A 234 -10.13 5.60 -15.03
C ASP A 234 -8.73 5.73 -15.65
N GLU A 235 -7.84 6.48 -15.00
CA GLU A 235 -6.44 6.64 -15.45
C GLU A 235 -5.68 5.29 -15.42
N ALA A 236 -5.89 4.49 -14.38
CA ALA A 236 -5.32 3.14 -14.29
C ALA A 236 -5.85 2.20 -15.37
N LEU A 237 -7.17 2.17 -15.62
CA LEU A 237 -7.77 1.31 -16.64
C LEU A 237 -7.35 1.73 -18.06
N LYS A 238 -7.23 3.03 -18.30
CA LYS A 238 -6.69 3.59 -19.55
C LYS A 238 -5.28 3.08 -19.78
N PHE A 239 -4.40 3.20 -18.78
CA PHE A 239 -3.03 2.69 -18.87
C PHE A 239 -3.01 1.19 -19.19
N ILE A 240 -3.80 0.36 -18.51
CA ILE A 240 -3.84 -1.09 -18.78
C ILE A 240 -4.29 -1.35 -20.23
N THR A 241 -5.31 -0.63 -20.71
CA THR A 241 -5.84 -0.79 -22.07
C THR A 241 -4.79 -0.46 -23.14
N GLU A 242 -4.11 0.68 -22.99
CA GLU A 242 -3.06 1.14 -23.92
C GLU A 242 -1.82 0.25 -23.91
N ASN A 243 -1.63 -0.56 -22.86
CA ASN A 243 -0.44 -1.38 -22.66
C ASN A 243 -0.74 -2.88 -22.68
N ARG A 244 -1.94 -3.29 -23.10
CA ARG A 244 -2.38 -4.69 -23.11
C ARG A 244 -1.47 -5.63 -23.91
N ASP A 245 -0.67 -5.11 -24.84
CA ASP A 245 0.19 -5.88 -25.76
C ASP A 245 1.69 -5.88 -25.35
N ARG A 246 2.07 -5.25 -24.22
CA ARG A 246 3.41 -5.33 -23.62
C ARG A 246 3.38 -5.53 -22.09
N PRO A 247 4.44 -6.04 -21.44
CA PRO A 247 4.48 -6.11 -19.98
C PRO A 247 4.44 -4.70 -19.37
N PHE A 248 3.65 -4.52 -18.31
CA PHE A 248 3.54 -3.26 -17.60
C PHE A 248 3.62 -3.41 -16.09
N PHE A 249 4.07 -2.35 -15.42
CA PHE A 249 4.01 -2.17 -13.98
C PHE A 249 3.08 -0.99 -13.65
N LEU A 250 1.96 -1.28 -12.99
CA LEU A 250 1.05 -0.27 -12.49
C LEU A 250 1.18 -0.18 -10.97
N ASN A 251 1.70 0.95 -10.51
CA ASN A 251 1.74 1.32 -9.11
C ASN A 251 0.52 2.19 -8.77
N PHE A 252 -0.58 1.54 -8.42
CA PHE A 252 -1.87 2.18 -8.16
C PHE A 252 -2.04 2.44 -6.67
N TRP A 253 -1.68 3.65 -6.25
CA TRP A 253 -1.68 4.07 -4.85
C TRP A 253 -2.83 5.03 -4.60
N HIS A 254 -3.95 4.53 -4.09
CA HIS A 254 -5.10 5.37 -3.80
C HIS A 254 -4.81 6.46 -2.76
N HIS A 255 -5.58 7.55 -2.84
CA HIS A 255 -5.79 8.45 -1.71
C HIS A 255 -6.82 7.91 -0.73
N ALA A 256 -7.81 7.14 -1.22
CA ALA A 256 -8.80 6.51 -0.37
C ALA A 256 -8.10 5.53 0.59
N VAL A 257 -8.39 5.58 1.89
CA VAL A 257 -9.51 6.26 2.58
C VAL A 257 -9.08 7.48 3.40
N HIS A 258 -7.92 8.06 3.09
CA HIS A 258 -7.34 9.16 3.87
C HIS A 258 -8.19 10.44 3.85
N SER A 259 -8.03 11.25 4.89
CA SER A 259 -8.64 12.59 4.96
C SER A 259 -8.29 13.47 3.73
N PRO A 260 -9.15 14.44 3.35
CA PRO A 260 -10.40 14.84 3.99
C PRO A 260 -11.51 13.81 3.71
N TRP A 261 -12.14 13.26 4.75
CA TRP A 261 -13.08 12.14 4.64
C TRP A 261 -14.39 12.54 3.94
N MET A 262 -14.31 12.64 2.62
CA MET A 262 -15.35 13.09 1.72
C MET A 262 -15.79 11.90 0.89
N ALA A 263 -17.02 11.45 1.09
CA ALA A 263 -17.60 10.31 0.39
C ALA A 263 -18.85 10.72 -0.38
N LYS A 264 -19.22 9.92 -1.40
CA LYS A 264 -20.47 10.10 -2.15
C LYS A 264 -21.65 10.05 -1.18
N GLU A 265 -22.46 11.10 -1.12
CA GLU A 265 -23.54 11.23 -0.12
C GLU A 265 -24.52 10.03 -0.17
N ASP A 266 -24.88 9.58 -1.37
CA ASP A 266 -25.76 8.42 -1.54
C ASP A 266 -25.16 7.13 -1.02
N TYR A 267 -23.84 7.02 -0.90
CA TYR A 267 -23.19 5.89 -0.24
C TYR A 267 -23.24 6.05 1.27
N ILE A 268 -23.01 7.27 1.79
CA ILE A 268 -23.12 7.55 3.23
C ILE A 268 -24.53 7.19 3.73
N LYS A 269 -25.57 7.63 3.01
CA LYS A 269 -26.98 7.34 3.32
C LYS A 269 -27.30 5.85 3.46
N ARG A 270 -26.61 4.97 2.70
CA ARG A 270 -26.82 3.50 2.78
C ARG A 270 -26.33 2.92 4.10
N TYR A 271 -25.27 3.49 4.66
CA TYR A 271 -24.67 3.02 5.90
C TYR A 271 -25.14 3.82 7.12
N PHE A 272 -25.75 4.99 6.91
CA PHE A 272 -26.28 5.81 7.98
C PHE A 272 -27.38 5.06 8.74
N GLY A 273 -27.20 4.90 10.05
CA GLY A 273 -28.11 4.13 10.91
C GLY A 273 -27.91 2.61 10.89
N LYS A 274 -27.06 2.06 10.00
CA LYS A 274 -26.63 0.66 10.08
C LYS A 274 -25.86 0.45 11.39
N LYS A 275 -25.97 -0.74 11.98
CA LYS A 275 -25.25 -1.10 13.21
C LYS A 275 -24.34 -2.30 12.95
N ASP A 276 -23.09 -2.21 13.41
CA ASP A 276 -22.24 -3.40 13.58
C ASP A 276 -22.82 -4.22 14.75
N PRO A 277 -23.21 -5.49 14.55
CA PRO A 277 -23.72 -6.33 15.63
C PRO A 277 -22.73 -6.53 16.78
N ARG A 278 -21.43 -6.27 16.57
CA ARG A 278 -20.38 -6.38 17.60
C ARG A 278 -20.00 -5.03 18.22
N GLY A 279 -20.46 -3.93 17.62
CA GLY A 279 -20.16 -2.57 18.08
C GLY A 279 -18.69 -2.14 17.91
N HIS A 280 -17.94 -2.70 16.95
CA HIS A 280 -16.55 -2.32 16.72
C HIS A 280 -16.41 -1.23 15.63
N GLN A 281 -17.23 -1.29 14.60
CA GLN A 281 -17.27 -0.31 13.51
C GLN A 281 -18.66 0.35 13.43
N GLY A 282 -18.75 1.52 12.80
CA GLY A 282 -20.04 2.23 12.69
C GLY A 282 -20.03 3.51 11.85
N ASN A 283 -18.86 4.01 11.45
CA ASN A 283 -18.75 5.27 10.72
C ASN A 283 -19.24 5.14 9.26
N PRO A 284 -20.35 5.81 8.87
CA PRO A 284 -20.92 5.65 7.54
C PRO A 284 -20.11 6.37 6.45
N ILE A 285 -19.32 7.38 6.80
CA ILE A 285 -18.41 8.06 5.87
C ILE A 285 -17.29 7.10 5.46
N MET A 286 -16.68 6.45 6.45
CA MET A 286 -15.64 5.45 6.20
C MET A 286 -16.17 4.28 5.35
N ALA A 287 -17.37 3.78 5.67
CA ALA A 287 -18.02 2.73 4.88
C ALA A 287 -18.25 3.15 3.41
N ALA A 288 -18.65 4.39 3.19
CA ALA A 288 -18.88 4.93 1.84
C ALA A 288 -17.57 5.11 1.05
N MET A 289 -16.48 5.53 1.69
CA MET A 289 -15.16 5.62 1.05
C MET A 289 -14.61 4.23 0.70
N LEU A 290 -14.68 3.28 1.64
CA LEU A 290 -14.29 1.87 1.40
C LEU A 290 -15.10 1.25 0.27
N LYS A 291 -16.41 1.50 0.22
CA LYS A 291 -17.26 1.04 -0.88
C LYS A 291 -16.76 1.54 -2.24
N SER A 292 -16.32 2.79 -2.32
CA SER A 292 -15.81 3.36 -3.58
C SER A 292 -14.45 2.77 -3.96
N ALA A 293 -13.58 2.50 -2.98
CA ALA A 293 -12.31 1.81 -3.19
C ALA A 293 -12.49 0.33 -3.60
N ASP A 294 -13.45 -0.37 -2.99
CA ASP A 294 -13.83 -1.73 -3.37
C ASP A 294 -14.37 -1.78 -4.81
N GLU A 295 -15.22 -0.82 -5.20
CA GLU A 295 -15.68 -0.69 -6.59
C GLU A 295 -14.52 -0.40 -7.56
N SER A 296 -13.55 0.43 -7.17
CA SER A 296 -12.33 0.66 -7.96
C SER A 296 -11.56 -0.65 -8.21
N LEU A 297 -11.32 -1.44 -7.15
CA LEU A 297 -10.71 -2.76 -7.27
C LEU A 297 -11.56 -3.67 -8.16
N GLY A 298 -12.89 -3.63 -8.04
CA GLY A 298 -13.81 -4.37 -8.88
C GLY A 298 -13.62 -4.08 -10.36
N ARG A 299 -13.64 -2.79 -10.72
CA ARG A 299 -13.44 -2.32 -12.11
C ARG A 299 -12.06 -2.70 -12.65
N LEU A 300 -11.03 -2.68 -11.81
CA LEU A 300 -9.69 -3.16 -12.17
C LEU A 300 -9.70 -4.64 -12.52
N LEU A 301 -10.29 -5.49 -11.67
CA LEU A 301 -10.41 -6.93 -11.93
C LEU A 301 -11.21 -7.21 -13.20
N ASP A 302 -12.33 -6.51 -13.39
CA ASP A 302 -13.17 -6.64 -14.59
C ASP A 302 -12.40 -6.28 -15.86
N LYS A 303 -11.59 -5.20 -15.83
CA LYS A 303 -10.78 -4.80 -16.97
C LYS A 303 -9.70 -5.83 -17.31
N LEU A 304 -9.08 -6.46 -16.30
CA LEU A 304 -8.12 -7.54 -16.53
C LEU A 304 -8.79 -8.77 -17.15
N ASP A 305 -9.99 -9.13 -16.70
CA ASP A 305 -10.77 -10.24 -17.27
C ASP A 305 -11.21 -9.92 -18.71
N GLU A 306 -11.74 -8.72 -18.96
CA GLU A 306 -12.16 -8.22 -20.28
C GLU A 306 -11.02 -8.27 -21.31
N LEU A 307 -9.83 -7.82 -20.92
CA LEU A 307 -8.64 -7.80 -21.79
C LEU A 307 -7.89 -9.14 -21.81
N LYS A 308 -8.39 -10.17 -21.11
CA LYS A 308 -7.76 -11.49 -20.99
C LYS A 308 -6.33 -11.43 -20.43
N LEU A 309 -6.07 -10.49 -19.52
CA LEU A 309 -4.79 -10.28 -18.86
C LEU A 309 -4.69 -10.96 -17.49
N SER A 310 -5.81 -11.45 -16.95
CA SER A 310 -5.91 -12.03 -15.61
C SER A 310 -4.96 -13.20 -15.35
N GLU A 311 -4.78 -14.09 -16.33
CA GLU A 311 -3.89 -15.25 -16.20
C GLU A 311 -2.39 -14.90 -16.37
N ASN A 312 -2.07 -13.66 -16.72
CA ASN A 312 -0.69 -13.18 -16.87
C ASN A 312 -0.45 -11.84 -16.14
N THR A 313 -1.14 -11.63 -15.01
CA THR A 313 -0.97 -10.43 -14.18
C THR A 313 -0.78 -10.84 -12.73
N ILE A 314 0.33 -10.39 -12.14
CA ILE A 314 0.55 -10.41 -10.70
C ILE A 314 -0.15 -9.19 -10.11
N LEU A 315 -0.98 -9.40 -9.08
CA LEU A 315 -1.67 -8.33 -8.36
C LEU A 315 -1.37 -8.45 -6.87
N ILE A 316 -0.84 -7.40 -6.29
CA ILE A 316 -0.58 -7.28 -4.85
C ILE A 316 -1.48 -6.18 -4.31
N PHE A 317 -2.27 -6.50 -3.29
CA PHE A 317 -3.08 -5.53 -2.54
C PHE A 317 -2.46 -5.35 -1.15
N PHE A 318 -2.36 -4.09 -0.69
CA PHE A 318 -1.82 -3.74 0.63
C PHE A 318 -2.39 -2.42 1.16
N SER A 319 -2.08 -2.06 2.41
CA SER A 319 -2.33 -0.74 3.02
C SER A 319 -1.02 -0.16 3.55
N ASP A 320 -0.81 1.16 3.51
CA ASP A 320 0.48 1.76 3.91
C ASP A 320 0.68 1.91 5.41
N ASN A 321 -0.39 1.85 6.20
CA ASN A 321 -0.39 1.79 7.65
C ASN A 321 -1.81 1.48 8.17
N GLY A 322 -1.88 1.14 9.45
CA GLY A 322 -3.14 0.77 10.08
C GLY A 322 -4.18 1.90 10.11
N GLY A 323 -5.42 1.53 10.41
CA GLY A 323 -6.58 2.40 10.30
C GLY A 323 -6.54 3.55 11.30
N VAL A 324 -7.16 4.68 10.95
CA VAL A 324 -7.35 5.81 11.85
C VAL A 324 -8.42 5.47 12.89
N ASP A 325 -7.98 5.20 14.12
CA ASP A 325 -8.83 4.75 15.24
C ASP A 325 -9.34 5.91 16.11
N PHE A 326 -9.22 7.14 15.63
CA PHE A 326 -9.73 8.34 16.31
C PHE A 326 -10.75 9.09 15.47
N SER A 327 -11.54 9.94 16.15
CA SER A 327 -12.55 10.79 15.51
C SER A 327 -11.96 12.05 14.91
N ALA A 328 -12.45 12.43 13.73
CA ALA A 328 -12.19 13.75 13.14
C ALA A 328 -12.66 14.90 14.05
N ALA A 329 -13.75 14.66 14.77
CA ALA A 329 -14.45 15.62 15.62
C ALA A 329 -14.05 15.52 17.10
N ARG A 330 -12.95 14.81 17.40
CA ARG A 330 -12.49 14.57 18.78
C ARG A 330 -12.42 15.86 19.61
N GLU A 331 -13.04 15.79 20.79
CA GLU A 331 -13.06 16.86 21.79
C GLU A 331 -11.63 17.31 22.19
N GLY A 332 -11.46 18.63 22.39
CA GLY A 332 -10.17 19.26 22.71
C GLY A 332 -9.26 19.54 21.50
N SER A 333 -9.66 19.15 20.28
CA SER A 333 -8.96 19.55 19.05
C SER A 333 -9.12 21.06 18.80
N LYS A 334 -8.03 21.73 18.37
CA LYS A 334 -8.08 23.15 18.00
C LYS A 334 -9.10 23.35 16.86
N ALA A 335 -10.09 24.22 17.09
CA ALA A 335 -11.09 24.55 16.08
C ALA A 335 -10.41 25.12 14.82
N PRO A 336 -10.78 24.63 13.61
CA PRO A 336 -10.26 25.22 12.39
C PRO A 336 -10.79 26.65 12.21
N PRO A 337 -10.09 27.50 11.41
CA PRO A 337 -10.62 28.81 11.07
C PRO A 337 -12.04 28.71 10.46
N PRO A 338 -12.96 29.62 10.81
CA PRO A 338 -14.31 29.65 10.22
C PRO A 338 -14.25 29.64 8.69
N ASN A 339 -15.20 28.94 8.06
CA ASN A 339 -15.33 28.80 6.60
C ASN A 339 -14.14 28.13 5.87
N SER A 340 -13.11 27.67 6.59
CA SER A 340 -12.02 26.91 5.98
C SER A 340 -12.50 25.56 5.44
N PRO A 341 -11.80 24.96 4.45
CA PRO A 341 -12.13 23.61 3.97
C PRO A 341 -12.22 22.57 5.10
N ARG A 342 -11.36 22.70 6.11
CA ARG A 342 -11.38 21.83 7.29
C ARG A 342 -12.63 22.04 8.16
N ALA A 343 -13.12 23.27 8.31
CA ALA A 343 -14.35 23.54 9.04
C ALA A 343 -15.55 22.86 8.37
N LYS A 344 -15.70 23.03 7.05
CA LYS A 344 -16.76 22.41 6.25
C LYS A 344 -16.71 20.87 6.31
N MET A 345 -15.50 20.30 6.21
CA MET A 345 -15.32 18.85 6.36
C MET A 345 -15.77 18.36 7.73
N LEU A 346 -15.44 19.08 8.81
CA LEU A 346 -15.87 18.69 10.17
C LEU A 346 -17.38 18.85 10.39
N GLU A 347 -18.02 19.83 9.77
CA GLU A 347 -19.49 19.99 9.81
C GLU A 347 -20.18 18.79 9.16
N GLU A 348 -19.76 18.41 7.94
CA GLU A 348 -20.28 17.20 7.28
C GLU A 348 -19.92 15.93 8.06
N TYR A 349 -18.72 15.85 8.64
CA TYR A 349 -18.33 14.72 9.47
C TYR A 349 -19.28 14.53 10.65
N LYS A 350 -19.53 15.59 11.42
CA LYS A 350 -20.44 15.57 12.57
C LYS A 350 -21.88 15.25 12.16
N ARG A 351 -22.33 15.78 11.01
CA ARG A 351 -23.66 15.51 10.47
C ARG A 351 -23.91 14.01 10.28
N TRP A 352 -22.92 13.27 9.78
CA TRP A 352 -23.09 11.87 9.40
C TRP A 352 -22.56 10.86 10.43
N ALA A 353 -21.52 11.23 11.17
CA ALA A 353 -20.80 10.32 12.07
C ALA A 353 -20.71 10.83 13.51
N ASP A 354 -21.26 12.02 13.81
CA ASP A 354 -21.14 12.67 15.12
C ASP A 354 -19.68 12.72 15.61
N ASP A 355 -19.37 11.99 16.68
CA ASP A 355 -18.04 11.85 17.27
C ASP A 355 -17.42 10.46 17.05
N MET A 356 -18.04 9.57 16.27
CA MET A 356 -17.55 8.21 16.04
C MET A 356 -16.09 8.21 15.54
N PRO A 357 -15.25 7.25 15.93
CA PRO A 357 -13.95 7.07 15.29
C PRO A 357 -14.11 6.70 13.80
N LEU A 358 -13.09 6.94 12.98
CA LEU A 358 -13.16 6.60 11.55
C LEU A 358 -13.31 5.10 11.33
N THR A 359 -12.44 4.32 11.97
CA THR A 359 -12.52 2.87 11.97
C THR A 359 -12.08 2.28 13.32
N SER A 360 -12.05 0.96 13.40
CA SER A 360 -11.51 0.17 14.49
C SER A 360 -10.58 -0.89 13.90
N ASN A 361 -9.41 -1.05 14.54
CA ASN A 361 -8.47 -2.11 14.20
C ASN A 361 -8.67 -3.36 15.05
N TYR A 362 -9.84 -3.53 15.69
CA TYR A 362 -10.13 -4.68 16.55
C TYR A 362 -9.75 -6.02 15.88
N PRO A 363 -9.18 -6.99 16.62
CA PRO A 363 -8.82 -6.96 18.04
C PRO A 363 -7.45 -6.34 18.32
N LEU A 364 -6.83 -5.72 17.32
CA LEU A 364 -5.48 -5.21 17.41
C LEU A 364 -5.43 -3.91 18.22
N ARG A 365 -4.35 -3.75 18.98
CA ARG A 365 -4.12 -2.55 19.79
C ARG A 365 -3.69 -1.39 18.89
N GLY A 366 -4.32 -0.23 19.07
CA GLY A 366 -3.93 1.02 18.43
C GLY A 366 -4.35 1.15 16.97
N GLY A 367 -3.82 2.19 16.32
CA GLY A 367 -4.07 2.52 14.94
C GLY A 367 -2.93 3.31 14.33
N LYS A 368 -3.20 4.00 13.23
CA LYS A 368 -2.24 4.89 12.56
C LYS A 368 -1.39 5.69 13.56
N ALA A 369 -0.11 5.82 13.26
CA ALA A 369 0.90 6.49 14.08
C ALA A 369 1.28 5.79 15.41
N THR A 370 0.78 4.57 15.67
CA THR A 370 1.23 3.76 16.80
C THR A 370 2.05 2.56 16.35
N VAL A 371 3.07 2.17 17.11
CA VAL A 371 3.90 0.98 16.81
C VAL A 371 3.23 -0.33 17.22
N PHE A 372 1.99 -0.28 17.69
CA PHE A 372 1.23 -1.47 18.05
C PHE A 372 0.68 -2.16 16.80
N GLU A 373 0.17 -3.39 16.98
CA GLU A 373 -0.38 -4.22 15.90
C GLU A 373 -1.36 -3.45 15.01
N GLY A 374 -2.30 -2.71 15.59
CA GLY A 374 -3.33 -2.01 14.82
C GLY A 374 -2.82 -0.83 14.01
N GLY A 375 -1.58 -0.36 14.25
CA GLY A 375 -0.95 0.69 13.47
C GLY A 375 0.01 0.20 12.38
N THR A 376 0.37 -1.09 12.40
CA THR A 376 1.40 -1.65 11.51
C THR A 376 0.98 -2.92 10.78
N ARG A 377 -0.09 -3.60 11.18
CA ARG A 377 -0.55 -4.86 10.57
C ARG A 377 -1.67 -4.57 9.58
N GLU A 378 -1.51 -5.06 8.35
CA GLU A 378 -2.27 -4.60 7.19
C GLU A 378 -2.94 -5.74 6.43
N PRO A 379 -4.12 -5.50 5.82
CA PRO A 379 -4.73 -6.48 4.93
C PRO A 379 -3.84 -6.68 3.69
N MET A 380 -3.55 -7.94 3.33
CA MET A 380 -2.71 -8.25 2.18
C MET A 380 -3.26 -9.40 1.34
N PHE A 381 -3.21 -9.22 0.02
CA PHE A 381 -3.61 -10.23 -0.97
C PHE A 381 -2.53 -10.32 -2.04
N VAL A 382 -2.21 -11.54 -2.47
CA VAL A 382 -1.28 -11.77 -3.58
C VAL A 382 -1.93 -12.72 -4.59
N VAL A 383 -2.12 -12.23 -5.82
CA VAL A 383 -2.48 -13.04 -6.98
C VAL A 383 -1.22 -13.27 -7.80
N TRP A 384 -0.88 -14.52 -8.06
CA TRP A 384 0.18 -14.90 -9.00
C TRP A 384 -0.28 -16.16 -9.74
N PRO A 385 -0.91 -16.02 -10.92
CA PRO A 385 -1.47 -17.14 -11.66
C PRO A 385 -0.44 -18.23 -11.93
N GLY A 386 -0.86 -19.49 -11.79
CA GLY A 386 0.02 -20.66 -11.95
C GLY A 386 1.02 -20.91 -10.81
N THR A 387 1.19 -19.98 -9.86
CA THR A 387 2.15 -20.13 -8.76
C THR A 387 1.50 -20.09 -7.38
N VAL A 388 0.65 -19.09 -7.13
CA VAL A 388 -0.11 -18.98 -5.87
C VAL A 388 -1.39 -19.78 -5.98
N GLN A 389 -1.66 -20.63 -4.99
CA GLN A 389 -2.94 -21.33 -4.87
C GLN A 389 -4.07 -20.33 -4.57
N PRO A 390 -5.10 -20.20 -5.43
CA PRO A 390 -6.23 -19.30 -5.21
C PRO A 390 -7.04 -19.68 -3.95
N GLY A 391 -7.52 -18.69 -3.21
CA GLY A 391 -8.28 -18.87 -1.98
C GLY A 391 -7.46 -19.36 -0.79
N SER A 392 -6.13 -19.43 -0.91
CA SER A 392 -5.25 -19.88 0.16
C SER A 392 -5.01 -18.79 1.20
N LYS A 393 -4.44 -19.19 2.33
CA LYS A 393 -4.14 -18.33 3.47
C LYS A 393 -2.71 -18.60 3.95
N CYS A 394 -1.96 -17.53 4.17
CA CYS A 394 -0.59 -17.54 4.66
C CYS A 394 -0.51 -16.94 6.06
N THR A 395 0.19 -17.62 6.96
CA THR A 395 0.40 -17.16 8.34
C THR A 395 1.81 -16.65 8.61
N GLU A 396 2.68 -16.66 7.60
CA GLU A 396 4.05 -16.16 7.73
C GLU A 396 4.10 -14.64 7.88
N VAL A 397 5.12 -14.19 8.60
CA VAL A 397 5.38 -12.77 8.81
C VAL A 397 6.05 -12.20 7.57
N VAL A 398 5.37 -11.24 6.94
CA VAL A 398 5.88 -10.45 5.81
C VAL A 398 5.83 -8.97 6.15
N SER A 399 6.69 -8.17 5.53
CA SER A 399 6.69 -6.72 5.70
C SER A 399 6.87 -5.98 4.38
N SER A 400 6.55 -4.67 4.35
CA SER A 400 6.67 -3.85 3.15
C SER A 400 8.07 -3.84 2.50
N VAL A 401 9.12 -4.13 3.29
CA VAL A 401 10.50 -4.32 2.79
C VAL A 401 10.65 -5.54 1.88
N ASP A 402 9.75 -6.51 1.96
CA ASP A 402 9.82 -7.75 1.20
C ASP A 402 9.29 -7.57 -0.23
N PHE A 403 8.46 -6.55 -0.50
CA PHE A 403 7.83 -6.37 -1.82
C PHE A 403 8.82 -6.16 -2.94
N TYR A 404 9.79 -5.26 -2.78
CA TYR A 404 10.79 -4.98 -3.80
C TYR A 404 11.55 -6.24 -4.26
N PRO A 405 12.27 -6.98 -3.38
CA PRO A 405 13.03 -8.14 -3.84
C PRO A 405 12.10 -9.26 -4.34
N THR A 406 10.91 -9.42 -3.74
CA THR A 406 9.94 -10.44 -4.15
C THR A 406 9.42 -10.18 -5.55
N ILE A 407 8.98 -8.96 -5.85
CA ILE A 407 8.43 -8.63 -7.18
C ILE A 407 9.51 -8.78 -8.24
N LEU A 408 10.74 -8.32 -7.98
CA LEU A 408 11.85 -8.54 -8.91
C LEU A 408 12.07 -10.02 -9.18
N GLU A 409 12.07 -10.84 -8.14
CA GLU A 409 12.19 -12.29 -8.30
C GLU A 409 11.02 -12.92 -9.07
N MET A 410 9.78 -12.50 -8.80
CA MET A 410 8.58 -12.99 -9.51
C MET A 410 8.65 -12.73 -11.02
N VAL A 411 9.36 -11.69 -11.45
CA VAL A 411 9.55 -11.37 -12.88
C VAL A 411 10.93 -11.78 -13.42
N GLY A 412 11.69 -12.59 -12.67
CA GLY A 412 12.98 -13.13 -13.09
C GLY A 412 14.16 -12.15 -13.04
N LEU A 413 14.05 -11.09 -12.23
CA LEU A 413 15.09 -10.09 -12.00
C LEU A 413 15.77 -10.30 -10.64
N LYS A 414 16.92 -9.65 -10.45
CA LYS A 414 17.65 -9.62 -9.18
C LYS A 414 17.83 -8.18 -8.71
N PRO A 415 17.74 -7.91 -7.38
CA PRO A 415 18.14 -6.61 -6.85
C PRO A 415 19.59 -6.27 -7.21
N LYS A 416 19.88 -4.99 -7.49
CA LYS A 416 21.27 -4.52 -7.60
C LYS A 416 21.96 -4.69 -6.24
N SER A 417 23.25 -5.03 -6.24
CA SER A 417 24.02 -5.34 -5.02
C SER A 417 24.00 -4.25 -3.94
N VAL A 418 23.80 -2.99 -4.34
CA VAL A 418 23.75 -1.81 -3.46
C VAL A 418 22.40 -1.66 -2.72
N GLN A 419 21.42 -2.54 -2.98
CA GLN A 419 20.08 -2.47 -2.40
C GLN A 419 19.83 -3.43 -1.22
N ILE A 420 20.79 -4.29 -0.84
CA ILE A 420 20.63 -5.32 0.23
C ILE A 420 21.16 -4.84 1.59
#